data_AF-A0A1Q7RPR7-F1
#
_entry.id   AF-A0A1Q7RPR7-F1
#
_cell.length_a   1.000
_cell.length_b   1.000
_cell.length_c   1.000
_cell.angle_alpha   90.00
_cell.angle_beta   90.00
_cell.angle_gamma   90.00
#
_symmetry.space_group_name_H-M   'P 1'
#
loop_
_entity.id
_entity.type
_entity.pdbx_description
1 polymer ?
#
loop_
_entity_poly.entity_id
_entity_poly.type
_entity_poly.pdbx_seq_one_letter_code
_entity_poly.pdbx_strand_id
1 'polypeptide(L)'
;MSRFTPPLRGTNARHLYAWHFRNADNSAANDGSTNAPGVHREFIFSPEVGRTIDYDEDAEKMLANVDRIEAFGRETLDVVDLRLTEPKRGELPGFLWVKFVACLTWPE
;
A
#
# COMPACT_ATOMS: atom_id res chain seq x y z
N MET A 1 -3.68 -4.04 -9.16
CA MET A 1 -3.95 -3.72 -7.73
C MET A 1 -5.38 -3.26 -7.48
N SER A 2 -6.01 -3.80 -6.43
CA SER A 2 -7.39 -3.48 -6.01
C SER A 2 -7.45 -2.53 -4.81
N ARG A 3 -8.46 -1.67 -4.79
CA ARG A 3 -8.83 -0.84 -3.62
C ARG A 3 -9.33 -1.65 -2.41
N PHE A 4 -9.60 -2.94 -2.59
CA PHE A 4 -9.97 -3.90 -1.54
C PHE A 4 -8.76 -4.54 -0.84
N THR A 5 -7.53 -4.15 -1.20
CA THR A 5 -6.32 -4.55 -0.46
C THR A 5 -6.46 -4.13 1.00
N PRO A 6 -6.26 -5.00 2.00
CA PRO A 6 -6.31 -4.61 3.40
C PRO A 6 -5.14 -3.68 3.83
N PRO A 7 -5.30 -2.91 4.92
CA PRO A 7 -6.57 -2.66 5.61
C PRO A 7 -7.49 -1.73 4.79
N LEU A 8 -8.80 -1.97 4.85
CA LEU A 8 -9.81 -1.16 4.15
C LEU A 8 -10.02 0.21 4.80
N ARG A 9 -9.67 0.34 6.09
CA ARG A 9 -9.68 1.59 6.85
C ARG A 9 -8.28 1.86 7.39
N GLY A 10 -7.80 3.10 7.24
CA GLY A 10 -6.46 3.50 7.66
C GLY A 10 -5.40 3.33 6.57
N THR A 11 -4.14 3.15 6.97
CA THR A 11 -2.99 3.13 6.05
C THR A 11 -2.95 1.85 5.23
N ASN A 12 -3.29 1.96 3.95
CA ASN A 12 -3.41 0.84 3.04
C ASN A 12 -2.08 0.52 2.32
N ALA A 13 -1.72 -0.76 2.21
CA ALA A 13 -0.49 -1.19 1.53
C ALA A 13 -0.42 -0.70 0.07
N ARG A 14 -1.58 -0.57 -0.61
CA ARG A 14 -1.75 -0.01 -1.97
C ARG A 14 -1.16 1.37 -2.15
N HIS A 15 -1.12 2.19 -1.10
CA HIS A 15 -0.60 3.55 -1.20
C HIS A 15 0.87 3.57 -0.84
N LEU A 16 1.69 4.17 -1.70
CA LEU A 16 3.09 4.42 -1.42
C LEU A 16 3.30 5.91 -1.15
N TYR A 17 3.49 6.26 0.11
CA TYR A 17 3.78 7.63 0.54
C TYR A 17 5.17 7.73 1.16
N ALA A 18 5.84 8.88 0.98
CA ALA A 18 7.19 9.09 1.49
C ALA A 18 7.25 9.07 3.02
N TRP A 19 6.17 9.48 3.68
CA TRP A 19 6.09 9.46 5.15
C TRP A 19 6.15 8.04 5.73
N HIS A 20 5.81 7.01 4.96
CA HIS A 20 5.93 5.62 5.40
C HIS A 20 7.38 5.23 5.78
N PHE A 21 8.35 5.96 5.26
CA PHE A 21 9.79 5.69 5.44
C PHE A 21 10.47 6.74 6.34
N ARG A 22 9.69 7.59 7.01
CA ARG A 22 10.17 8.61 7.96
C ARG A 22 9.55 8.41 9.34
N ASN A 23 10.28 8.83 10.37
CA ASN A 23 9.72 8.94 11.71
C ASN A 23 8.70 10.08 11.80
N ALA A 24 7.94 10.12 12.90
CA ALA A 24 6.78 11.01 13.05
C ALA A 24 7.11 12.50 12.89
N ASP A 25 8.35 12.92 13.16
CA ASP A 25 8.80 14.31 13.01
C ASP A 25 9.63 14.58 11.76
N ASN A 26 9.77 13.62 10.84
CA ASN A 26 10.56 13.71 9.60
C ASN A 26 12.02 14.16 9.83
N SER A 27 12.64 13.72 10.91
CA SER A 27 14.06 13.97 11.20
C SER A 27 14.97 12.81 10.77
N ALA A 28 14.45 11.59 10.72
CA ALA A 28 15.22 10.38 10.45
C ALA A 28 14.41 9.34 9.67
N ALA A 29 14.98 8.16 9.45
CA ALA A 29 14.25 7.01 8.92
C ALA A 29 13.13 6.61 9.89
N ASN A 30 12.11 5.91 9.38
CA ASN A 30 11.05 5.37 10.23
C ASN A 30 11.64 4.39 11.27
N ASP A 31 11.38 4.70 12.54
CA ASP A 31 11.81 3.95 13.73
C ASP A 31 10.65 3.18 14.39
N GLY A 32 9.50 3.11 13.71
CA GLY A 32 8.25 2.54 14.23
C GLY A 32 7.31 3.58 14.86
N SER A 33 7.74 4.85 14.97
CA SER A 33 6.87 5.94 15.43
C SER A 33 5.69 6.23 14.49
N THR A 34 5.76 5.77 13.23
CA THR A 34 4.64 5.82 12.29
C THR A 34 4.20 4.41 11.92
N ASN A 35 2.91 4.11 12.11
CA ASN A 35 2.31 2.84 11.71
C ASN A 35 2.01 2.86 10.21
N ALA A 36 2.98 2.41 9.42
CA ALA A 36 2.95 2.45 7.97
C ALA A 36 3.39 1.13 7.33
N PRO A 37 2.87 0.77 6.15
CA PRO A 37 3.44 -0.28 5.33
C PRO A 37 4.89 0.08 4.98
N GLY A 38 5.81 -0.83 5.27
CA GLY A 38 7.24 -0.65 5.05
C GLY A 38 7.68 -0.90 3.60
N VAL A 39 8.82 -1.57 3.47
CA VAL A 39 9.44 -1.90 2.17
C VAL A 39 8.72 -3.04 1.46
N HIS A 40 8.19 -4.03 2.19
CA HIS A 40 7.43 -5.14 1.64
C HIS A 40 5.94 -4.82 1.70
N ARG A 41 5.22 -5.10 0.62
CA ARG A 41 3.80 -4.81 0.47
C ARG A 41 3.11 -5.94 -0.27
N GLU A 42 1.94 -6.31 0.21
CA GLU A 42 1.07 -7.29 -0.42
C GLU A 42 -0.24 -6.62 -0.86
N PHE A 43 -0.73 -7.03 -2.03
CA PHE A 43 -1.96 -6.52 -2.60
C PHE A 43 -2.77 -7.66 -3.18
N ILE A 44 -4.08 -7.45 -3.25
CA ILE A 44 -4.98 -8.32 -4.01
C ILE A 44 -5.43 -7.59 -5.26
N PHE A 45 -5.75 -8.30 -6.33
CA PHE A 45 -6.33 -7.71 -7.53
C PHE A 45 -7.32 -8.67 -8.20
N SER A 46 -8.30 -8.10 -8.90
CA SER A 46 -9.25 -8.84 -9.74
C SER A 46 -9.79 -7.93 -10.84
N PRO A 47 -10.01 -8.44 -12.07
CA PRO A 47 -10.63 -7.68 -13.16
C PRO A 47 -12.09 -7.29 -12.89
N GLU A 48 -12.73 -7.90 -11.89
CA GLU A 48 -14.11 -7.59 -11.49
C GLU A 48 -14.22 -6.23 -10.77
N VAL A 49 -13.14 -5.79 -10.15
CA VAL A 49 -13.09 -4.55 -9.37
C VAL A 49 -13.21 -3.33 -10.29
N GLY A 50 -14.22 -2.49 -10.05
CA GLY A 50 -14.54 -1.33 -10.89
C GLY A 50 -15.34 -1.67 -12.15
N ARG A 51 -15.79 -2.93 -12.29
CA ARG A 51 -16.72 -3.35 -13.35
C ARG A 51 -18.01 -3.90 -12.76
N THR A 52 -17.89 -5.01 -12.03
CA THR A 52 -19.03 -5.73 -11.42
C THR A 52 -19.04 -5.60 -9.90
N ILE A 53 -17.87 -5.37 -9.30
CA ILE A 53 -17.73 -4.99 -7.89
C ILE A 53 -17.49 -3.49 -7.86
N ASP A 54 -18.53 -2.74 -7.45
CA ASP A 54 -18.42 -1.31 -7.26
C ASP A 54 -17.80 -0.98 -5.90
N TYR A 55 -17.26 0.22 -5.79
CA TYR A 55 -16.76 0.72 -4.53
C TYR A 55 -17.93 1.27 -3.71
N ASP A 56 -18.32 0.51 -2.69
CA ASP A 56 -19.14 1.03 -1.59
C ASP A 56 -18.21 1.54 -0.47
N GLU A 57 -18.52 2.68 0.14
CA GLU A 57 -17.77 3.19 1.31
C GLU A 57 -18.05 2.33 2.57
N ASP A 58 -19.01 1.41 2.48
CA ASP A 58 -19.29 0.42 3.51
C ASP A 58 -18.23 -0.69 3.58
N ALA A 59 -17.35 -0.59 4.59
CA ALA A 59 -16.29 -1.56 4.82
C ALA A 59 -16.80 -2.99 5.09
N GLU A 60 -18.01 -3.20 5.61
CA GLU A 60 -18.52 -4.57 5.86
C GLU A 60 -18.84 -5.27 4.55
N LYS A 61 -19.51 -4.57 3.62
CA LYS A 61 -19.75 -5.08 2.27
C LYS A 61 -18.44 -5.30 1.51
N MET A 62 -17.43 -4.49 1.79
CA MET A 62 -16.12 -4.70 1.20
C MET A 62 -15.44 -5.98 1.69
N LEU A 63 -15.46 -6.22 3.00
CA LEU A 63 -14.92 -7.44 3.61
C LEU A 63 -15.57 -8.69 3.02
N ALA A 64 -16.88 -8.65 2.74
CA ALA A 64 -17.59 -9.77 2.09
C ALA A 64 -17.06 -10.12 0.68
N ASN A 65 -16.35 -9.21 0.02
CA ASN A 65 -15.78 -9.43 -1.30
C ASN A 65 -14.27 -9.73 -1.28
N VAL A 66 -13.57 -9.52 -0.15
CA VAL A 66 -12.10 -9.65 -0.07
C VAL A 66 -11.64 -11.05 -0.45
N ASP A 67 -12.22 -12.10 0.15
CA ASP A 67 -11.81 -13.49 -0.11
C ASP A 67 -11.97 -13.88 -1.59
N ARG A 68 -13.06 -13.42 -2.23
CA ARG A 68 -13.30 -13.67 -3.66
C ARG A 68 -12.30 -12.93 -4.54
N ILE A 69 -11.99 -11.68 -4.23
CA ILE A 69 -11.01 -10.88 -4.98
C ILE A 69 -9.62 -11.46 -4.80
N GLU A 70 -9.27 -11.84 -3.57
CA GLU A 70 -7.98 -12.44 -3.23
C GLU A 70 -7.77 -13.77 -3.94
N ALA A 71 -8.83 -14.58 -4.11
CA ALA A 71 -8.76 -15.84 -4.83
C ALA A 71 -8.38 -15.66 -6.32
N PHE A 72 -8.58 -14.48 -6.92
CA PHE A 72 -8.17 -14.24 -8.30
C PHE A 72 -6.66 -13.99 -8.42
N GLY A 73 -6.08 -13.19 -7.54
CA GLY A 73 -4.68 -12.82 -7.72
C GLY A 73 -4.11 -11.98 -6.61
N ARG A 74 -2.83 -12.24 -6.32
CA ARG A 74 -2.02 -11.54 -5.34
C ARG A 74 -0.80 -10.92 -6.00
N GLU A 75 -0.42 -9.77 -5.49
CA GLU A 75 0.77 -9.03 -5.90
C GLU A 75 1.65 -8.78 -4.68
N THR A 76 2.96 -8.92 -4.83
CA THR A 76 3.93 -8.38 -3.87
C THR A 76 4.68 -7.23 -4.51
N LEU A 77 5.02 -6.22 -3.72
CA LEU A 77 5.92 -5.15 -4.11
C LEU A 77 6.96 -4.96 -3.01
N ASP A 78 8.22 -5.09 -3.41
CA ASP A 78 9.39 -4.85 -2.57
C ASP A 78 10.07 -3.57 -3.00
N VAL A 79 10.08 -2.56 -2.14
CA VAL A 79 10.88 -1.34 -2.32
C VAL A 79 12.33 -1.69 -2.03
N VAL A 80 13.13 -1.81 -3.09
CA VAL A 80 14.53 -2.23 -3.00
C VAL A 80 15.47 -1.06 -2.71
N ASP A 81 15.10 0.14 -3.15
CA ASP A 81 15.88 1.35 -2.90
C ASP A 81 14.98 2.59 -3.08
N LEU A 82 15.34 3.69 -2.43
CA LEU A 82 14.60 4.94 -2.54
C LEU A 82 15.45 6.14 -2.20
N ARG A 83 15.04 7.32 -2.67
CA ARG A 83 15.55 8.59 -2.17
C ARG A 83 14.39 9.52 -1.85
N LEU A 84 14.41 10.03 -0.62
CA LEU A 84 13.47 11.05 -0.16
C LEU A 84 14.11 12.44 -0.26
N THR A 85 13.27 13.46 -0.17
CA THR A 85 13.71 14.81 0.18
C THR A 85 14.50 14.79 1.48
N GLU A 86 15.38 15.77 1.67
CA GLU A 86 16.11 15.94 2.92
C GLU A 86 15.15 16.00 4.12
N PRO A 87 15.51 15.36 5.26
CA PRO A 87 14.68 15.39 6.44
C PRO A 87 14.59 16.81 6.98
N LYS A 88 13.36 17.26 7.23
CA LYS A 88 13.07 18.58 7.77
C LYS A 88 11.94 18.46 8.78
N ARG A 89 12.24 18.89 10.00
CA ARG A 89 11.35 18.70 11.13
C ARG A 89 10.01 19.40 10.90
N GLY A 90 8.92 18.63 10.97
CA GLY A 90 7.56 19.15 10.78
C GLY A 90 7.14 19.40 9.32
N GLU A 91 8.02 19.16 8.35
CA GLU A 91 7.64 19.17 6.93
C GLU A 91 7.25 17.77 6.45
N LEU A 92 6.38 17.69 5.44
CA LEU A 92 6.04 16.42 4.80
C LEU A 92 7.21 15.95 3.92
N PRO A 93 7.68 14.70 4.07
CA PRO A 93 8.69 14.15 3.17
C PRO A 93 8.10 13.94 1.77
N GLY A 94 8.94 14.07 0.74
CA GLY A 94 8.62 13.73 -0.64
C GLY A 94 9.53 12.63 -1.18
N PHE A 95 9.07 11.92 -2.21
CA PHE A 95 9.95 11.04 -2.99
C PHE A 95 10.70 11.86 -4.03
N LEU A 96 12.01 11.65 -4.13
CA LEU A 96 12.79 12.04 -5.30
C LEU A 96 12.81 10.91 -6.33
N TRP A 97 12.94 9.67 -5.87
CA TRP A 97 12.73 8.46 -6.67
C TRP A 97 12.52 7.23 -5.77
N VAL A 98 11.98 6.17 -6.36
CA VAL A 98 11.80 4.85 -5.75
C VAL A 98 12.17 3.79 -6.79
N LYS A 99 12.86 2.74 -6.34
CA LYS A 99 13.09 1.51 -7.08
C LYS A 99 12.38 0.37 -6.37
N PHE A 100 11.65 -0.43 -7.12
CA PHE A 100 10.90 -1.56 -6.59
C PHE A 100 10.92 -2.76 -7.53
N VAL A 101 10.61 -3.93 -6.97
CA VAL A 101 10.30 -5.15 -7.71
C VAL A 101 8.85 -5.51 -7.39
N ALA A 102 8.09 -5.89 -8.42
CA ALA A 102 6.73 -6.38 -8.24
C ALA A 102 6.61 -7.81 -8.78
N CYS A 103 5.92 -8.67 -8.03
CA CYS A 103 5.60 -10.03 -8.44
C CYS A 103 4.08 -10.21 -8.43
N LEU A 104 3.54 -10.76 -9.51
CA LEU A 104 2.12 -11.01 -9.66
C LEU A 104 1.88 -12.52 -9.74
N THR A 105 0.88 -13.00 -9.02
CA THR A 105 0.47 -14.42 -8.99
C THR A 105 -1.04 -14.50 -9.15
N TRP A 106 -1.52 -15.45 -9.95
CA TRP A 106 -2.93 -15.74 -10.14
C TRP A 106 -3.11 -17.23 -10.51
N PRO A 107 -4.28 -17.84 -10.27
CA PRO A 107 -4.57 -19.21 -10.69
C PRO A 107 -4.45 -19.37 -12.21
N GLU A 108 -4.07 -20.57 -12.66
CA GLU A 108 -4.05 -20.93 -14.09
C GLU A 108 -5.44 -20.87 -14.75
#